data_AF-A0A518CS08-F1
#
_entry.id   AF-A0A518CS08-F1
#
_cell.length_a   1.000
_cell.length_b   1.000
_cell.length_c   1.000
_cell.angle_alpha   90.00
_cell.angle_beta   90.00
_cell.angle_gamma   90.00
#
_symmetry.space_group_name_H-M   'P 1'
#
loop_
_entity.id
_entity.type
_entity.pdbx_description
1 polymer ?
#
loop_
_entity_poly.entity_id
_entity_poly.type
_entity_poly.pdbx_seq_one_letter_code
_entity_poly.pdbx_strand_id
1 'polypeptide(L)'
;MLLMRNRFTQPLRTVASHRITMLFILICLFSSLVAEAASPRTLEMIRAEHLELQEKATFSLQKMGEQLEVLQAPELAARMFKLAKPAKLSMNRVVSLQKEMQPELDPDLPREVYAILKIQREFSQTHANRLYVLARRASKIGYPAYAYGIIQEVLRFDPDHQVSRKIMGYERYDSQWLTPFEKRMAKNNFIEHDQFGWVKEAHVARYEAGERFYDNRWISAAREQEMRRDLSNAWTIESEHFVIKTNHSHERGVDISRKLENFHRFFYQTFHSFFTTPQQMEQLFDNSSRNLSRSLGERHQVFFFNSKDEYVAHLARKIPGMIINEAGQRVPKISITNGLYLTADQISYFYHDPNARDDSVLYHEATHQIFFESAPRRRQVAEKEHFWLMEGIACYMESFELQDDDTWTVGNILHDRFYASRVRLLEDNHYIPLQQFCGMSLYQFQGHPRLAWNYSQASGLTHFLMHYEDGLYRDALIEHLVQIYNAAGARPRPVANLSQLTQTSYEELDRQYAEYIKVQSIEEKELLKELQFNPQIKDLN
;
A
#
# COMPACT_ATOMS: atom_id res chain seq x y z
N MET A 1 14.98 -66.81 16.79
CA MET A 1 14.22 -68.03 17.08
C MET A 1 13.03 -67.64 17.94
N LEU A 2 11.85 -68.12 17.57
CA LEU A 2 10.51 -67.75 18.04
C LEU A 2 10.21 -68.16 19.50
N LEU A 3 9.05 -67.67 20.01
CA LEU A 3 8.23 -68.12 21.18
C LEU A 3 8.58 -67.44 22.52
N MET A 4 7.68 -67.18 23.48
CA MET A 4 6.21 -66.99 23.67
C MET A 4 5.99 -67.07 25.21
N ARG A 5 4.95 -66.39 25.72
CA ARG A 5 4.16 -66.69 26.96
C ARG A 5 4.68 -66.33 28.38
N ASN A 6 4.20 -65.19 28.85
CA ASN A 6 3.30 -64.93 30.01
C ASN A 6 3.36 -65.74 31.35
N ARG A 7 3.63 -64.97 32.41
CA ARG A 7 2.92 -64.74 33.71
C ARG A 7 2.75 -65.86 34.75
N PHE A 8 3.16 -65.58 36.01
CA PHE A 8 2.37 -65.03 37.14
C PHE A 8 3.00 -65.47 38.47
N THR A 9 3.17 -64.55 39.44
CA THR A 9 2.65 -64.64 40.83
C THR A 9 3.09 -63.43 41.67
N GLN A 10 2.14 -62.57 42.03
CA GLN A 10 2.14 -61.79 43.27
C GLN A 10 0.71 -61.80 43.82
N PRO A 11 0.51 -61.91 45.15
CA PRO A 11 -0.76 -61.59 45.76
C PRO A 11 -0.75 -60.23 46.47
N LEU A 12 -1.90 -59.57 46.35
CA LEU A 12 -2.33 -58.33 46.97
C LEU A 12 -2.54 -58.45 48.48
N ARG A 13 -2.36 -57.33 49.20
CA ARG A 13 -3.29 -56.93 50.27
C ARG A 13 -3.56 -55.42 50.23
N THR A 14 -4.82 -55.13 49.97
CA THR A 14 -5.56 -53.87 50.08
C THR A 14 -6.16 -53.69 51.47
N VAL A 15 -6.05 -52.50 52.06
CA VAL A 15 -7.04 -51.83 52.95
C VAL A 15 -6.72 -50.33 52.86
N ALA A 16 -7.44 -49.47 52.12
CA ALA A 16 -8.78 -48.92 52.34
C ALA A 16 -8.93 -48.07 53.62
N SER A 17 -8.81 -46.75 53.51
CA SER A 17 -9.77 -45.83 54.15
C SER A 17 -9.80 -44.48 53.42
N HIS A 18 -11.01 -43.98 53.27
CA HIS A 18 -11.41 -42.84 52.45
C HIS A 18 -11.58 -41.58 53.31
N ARG A 19 -11.17 -40.45 52.71
CA ARG A 19 -11.82 -39.11 52.73
C ARG A 19 -11.95 -38.38 54.07
N ILE A 20 -11.20 -37.28 54.20
CA ILE A 20 -11.75 -35.94 54.52
C ILE A 20 -11.01 -34.87 53.68
N THR A 21 -11.75 -34.35 52.70
CA THR A 21 -11.86 -32.94 52.27
C THR A 21 -10.66 -31.99 52.47
N MET A 22 -9.98 -31.64 51.37
CA MET A 22 -9.51 -30.26 51.16
C MET A 22 -9.72 -29.86 49.71
N LEU A 23 -10.70 -28.98 49.52
CA LEU A 23 -11.06 -28.32 48.28
C LEU A 23 -10.04 -27.20 48.04
N PHE A 24 -8.95 -27.47 47.32
CA PHE A 24 -8.13 -26.40 46.75
C PHE A 24 -8.75 -25.99 45.41
N ILE A 25 -9.64 -25.00 45.49
CA ILE A 25 -10.00 -24.17 44.33
C ILE A 25 -8.74 -23.39 43.95
N LEU A 26 -7.97 -23.94 43.01
CA LEU A 26 -6.95 -23.17 42.30
C LEU A 26 -7.70 -22.37 41.22
N ILE A 27 -8.19 -21.19 41.61
CA ILE A 27 -8.51 -20.13 40.66
C ILE A 27 -7.18 -19.70 40.04
N CYS A 28 -6.75 -20.42 39.00
CA CYS A 28 -5.88 -19.84 38.00
C CYS A 28 -6.73 -18.85 37.22
N LEU A 29 -6.77 -17.60 37.73
CA LEU A 29 -6.98 -16.43 36.90
C LEU A 29 -5.90 -16.48 35.80
N PHE A 30 -6.22 -17.14 34.69
CA PHE A 30 -5.72 -16.67 33.41
C PHE A 30 -6.35 -15.30 33.23
N SER A 31 -5.69 -14.27 33.78
CA SER A 31 -5.71 -12.95 33.19
C SER A 31 -5.20 -13.13 31.77
N SER A 32 -6.12 -13.41 30.86
CA SER A 32 -6.01 -12.96 29.50
C SER A 32 -5.59 -11.50 29.60
N LEU A 33 -4.31 -11.24 29.31
CA LEU A 33 -3.83 -9.95 28.85
C LEU A 33 -4.62 -9.63 27.58
N VAL A 34 -5.85 -9.17 27.78
CA VAL A 34 -6.52 -8.28 26.86
C VAL A 34 -5.56 -7.10 26.81
N ALA A 35 -4.92 -6.90 25.65
CA ALA A 35 -4.29 -5.62 25.38
C ALA A 35 -5.33 -4.56 25.72
N GLU A 36 -5.09 -3.81 26.79
CA GLU A 36 -6.00 -2.79 27.28
C GLU A 36 -6.33 -1.91 26.08
N ALA A 37 -7.60 -1.92 25.66
CA ALA A 37 -7.99 -1.23 24.44
C ALA A 37 -7.53 0.22 24.54
N ALA A 38 -6.81 0.68 23.52
CA ALA A 38 -6.28 2.03 23.44
C ALA A 38 -7.35 3.04 23.85
N SER A 39 -7.11 3.80 24.91
CA SER A 39 -8.09 4.77 25.40
C SER A 39 -8.21 5.92 24.39
N PRO A 40 -9.40 6.20 23.83
CA PRO A 40 -9.60 7.30 22.89
C PRO A 40 -9.12 8.65 23.44
N ARG A 41 -9.26 8.87 24.75
CA ARG A 41 -8.78 10.08 25.45
C ARG A 41 -7.26 10.25 25.36
N THR A 42 -6.50 9.16 25.36
CA THR A 42 -5.04 9.22 25.26
C THR A 42 -4.61 9.58 23.84
N LEU A 43 -5.33 9.12 22.81
CA LEU A 43 -5.09 9.57 21.43
C LEU A 43 -5.40 11.06 21.26
N GLU A 44 -6.50 11.54 21.82
CA GLU A 44 -6.87 12.96 21.77
C GLU A 44 -5.77 13.85 22.37
N MET A 45 -5.17 13.43 23.49
CA MET A 45 -4.02 14.14 24.07
C MET A 45 -2.81 14.17 23.13
N ILE A 46 -2.47 13.04 22.50
CA ILE A 46 -1.38 12.97 21.52
C ILE A 46 -1.68 13.87 20.31
N ARG A 47 -2.92 13.88 19.82
CA ARG A 47 -3.37 14.74 18.72
C ARG A 47 -3.27 16.22 19.07
N ALA A 48 -3.66 16.60 20.29
CA ALA A 48 -3.54 17.97 20.77
C ALA A 48 -2.07 18.41 20.87
N GLU A 49 -1.20 17.56 21.41
CA GLU A 49 0.24 17.83 21.44
C GLU A 49 0.85 17.89 20.03
N HIS A 50 0.37 17.05 19.11
CA HIS A 50 0.77 17.10 17.71
C HIS A 50 0.43 18.46 17.08
N LEU A 51 -0.80 18.92 17.27
CA LEU A 51 -1.27 20.20 16.76
C LEU A 51 -0.46 21.36 17.32
N GLU A 52 -0.16 21.36 18.62
CA GLU A 52 0.67 22.38 19.26
C GLU A 52 2.09 22.43 18.65
N LEU A 53 2.68 21.26 18.35
CA LEU A 53 3.97 21.18 17.66
C LEU A 53 3.86 21.78 16.25
N GLN A 54 2.80 21.45 15.49
CA GLN A 54 2.58 21.96 14.14
C GLN A 54 2.39 23.49 14.12
N GLU A 55 1.63 24.04 15.06
CA GLU A 55 1.41 25.49 15.19
C GLU A 55 2.73 26.23 15.50
N LYS A 56 3.52 25.71 16.45
CA LYS A 56 4.84 26.27 16.77
C LYS A 56 5.79 26.24 15.58
N ALA A 57 5.78 25.15 14.81
CA ALA A 57 6.59 25.03 13.59
C ALA A 57 6.14 26.00 12.51
N THR A 58 4.83 26.09 12.28
CA THR A 58 4.23 27.05 11.33
C THR A 58 4.70 28.46 11.64
N PHE A 59 4.52 28.91 12.89
CA PHE A 59 4.93 30.24 13.32
C PHE A 59 6.43 30.49 13.16
N SER A 60 7.28 29.56 13.61
CA SER A 60 8.74 29.73 13.56
C SER A 60 9.25 29.83 12.12
N LEU A 61 8.75 28.97 11.23
CA LEU A 61 9.16 28.92 9.82
C LEU A 61 8.62 30.09 9.01
N GLN A 62 7.38 30.55 9.29
CA GLN A 62 6.85 31.77 8.68
C GLN A 62 7.74 32.97 8.98
N LYS A 63 8.10 33.15 10.26
CA LYS A 63 9.01 34.24 10.67
C LYS A 63 10.38 34.15 9.98
N MET A 64 10.95 32.96 9.83
CA MET A 64 12.21 32.78 9.09
C MET A 64 12.04 33.09 7.59
N GLY A 65 10.91 32.71 7.00
CA GLY A 65 10.57 33.03 5.62
C GLY A 65 10.47 34.54 5.37
N GLU A 66 9.76 35.26 6.23
CA GLU A 66 9.65 36.73 6.18
C GLU A 66 11.02 37.40 6.28
N GLN A 67 11.91 36.90 7.16
CA GLN A 67 13.29 37.41 7.25
C GLN A 67 14.08 37.18 5.96
N LEU A 68 13.90 36.04 5.30
CA LEU A 68 14.55 35.73 4.03
C LEU A 68 14.02 36.60 2.87
N GLU A 69 12.73 36.98 2.89
CA GLU A 69 12.20 37.95 1.92
C GLU A 69 12.85 39.33 2.08
N VAL A 70 13.00 39.81 3.32
CA VAL A 70 13.70 41.08 3.61
C VAL A 70 15.15 41.04 3.13
N LEU A 71 15.80 39.88 3.21
CA LEU A 71 17.17 39.66 2.74
C LEU A 71 17.25 39.36 1.22
N GLN A 72 16.15 39.52 0.47
CA GLN A 72 16.08 39.30 -0.98
C GLN A 72 16.45 37.86 -1.40
N ALA A 73 16.06 36.87 -0.58
CA ALA A 73 16.22 35.45 -0.87
C ALA A 73 14.85 34.75 -1.07
N PRO A 74 14.09 35.12 -2.13
CA PRO A 74 12.69 34.69 -2.30
C PRO A 74 12.52 33.19 -2.49
N GLU A 75 13.46 32.50 -3.13
CA GLU A 75 13.41 31.04 -3.30
C GLU A 75 13.56 30.30 -1.96
N LEU A 76 14.45 30.78 -1.09
CA LEU A 76 14.62 30.24 0.25
C LEU A 76 13.40 30.55 1.12
N ALA A 77 12.84 31.75 1.02
CA ALA A 77 11.59 32.11 1.69
C ALA A 77 10.43 31.20 1.27
N ALA A 78 10.25 30.97 -0.04
CA ALA A 78 9.23 30.07 -0.57
C ALA A 78 9.38 28.64 -0.03
N ARG A 79 10.60 28.13 0.10
CA ARG A 79 10.88 26.84 0.76
C ARG A 79 10.45 26.84 2.23
N MET A 80 10.71 27.91 2.97
CA MET A 80 10.26 28.05 4.37
C MET A 80 8.74 28.06 4.49
N PHE A 81 8.05 28.83 3.65
CA PHE A 81 6.60 28.88 3.65
C PHE A 81 5.99 27.53 3.22
N LYS A 82 6.61 26.82 2.27
CA LYS A 82 6.19 25.45 1.91
C LYS A 82 6.34 24.49 3.08
N LEU A 83 7.42 24.58 3.86
CA LEU A 83 7.64 23.75 5.04
C LEU A 83 6.71 24.15 6.21
N ALA A 84 6.38 25.44 6.32
CA ALA A 84 5.50 25.97 7.37
C ALA A 84 4.05 25.52 7.27
N LYS A 85 3.56 25.13 6.08
CA LYS A 85 2.21 24.59 5.93
C LYS A 85 2.07 23.33 6.80
N PRO A 86 1.04 23.19 7.65
CA PRO A 86 0.87 21.99 8.46
C PRO A 86 0.76 20.75 7.58
N ALA A 87 1.40 19.65 7.99
CA ALA A 87 1.25 18.40 7.26
C ALA A 87 -0.18 17.89 7.46
N LYS A 88 -0.93 17.77 6.36
CA LYS A 88 -2.12 16.94 6.38
C LYS A 88 -1.62 15.50 6.43
N LEU A 89 -1.90 14.78 7.52
CA LEU A 89 -1.64 13.34 7.63
C LEU A 89 -2.57 12.49 6.73
N SER A 90 -2.98 13.03 5.59
CA SER A 90 -3.88 12.37 4.66
C SER A 90 -3.16 11.16 4.09
N MET A 91 -3.60 9.95 4.46
CA MET A 91 -3.04 8.69 3.96
C MET A 91 -3.30 8.46 2.46
N ASN A 92 -4.04 9.37 1.83
CA ASN A 92 -4.33 9.36 0.40
C ASN A 92 -3.32 10.22 -0.39
N ARG A 93 -2.34 10.83 0.29
CA ARG A 93 -1.28 11.63 -0.29
C ARG A 93 0.07 11.26 0.35
N VAL A 94 0.96 10.66 -0.42
CA VAL A 94 2.30 10.27 0.05
C VAL A 94 3.35 11.00 -0.78
N VAL A 95 4.30 11.66 -0.11
CA VAL A 95 5.44 12.30 -0.80
C VAL A 95 6.57 11.29 -0.91
N SER A 96 7.15 11.13 -2.10
CA SER A 96 8.35 10.31 -2.29
C SER A 96 9.53 10.87 -1.49
N LEU A 97 10.27 9.99 -0.82
CA LEU A 97 11.43 10.39 -0.04
C LEU A 97 12.64 10.56 -0.97
N GLN A 98 13.26 11.74 -0.93
CA GLN A 98 14.49 12.04 -1.66
C GLN A 98 15.60 11.04 -1.32
N LYS A 99 16.35 10.57 -2.32
CA LYS A 99 17.43 9.58 -2.09
C LYS A 99 18.68 10.26 -1.56
N GLU A 100 18.99 11.44 -2.06
CA GLU A 100 20.16 12.22 -1.69
C GLU A 100 20.05 12.73 -0.24
N MET A 101 21.16 12.67 0.48
CA MET A 101 21.25 13.30 1.78
C MET A 101 21.20 14.83 1.64
N GLN A 102 20.71 15.53 2.66
CA GLN A 102 20.72 16.99 2.65
C GLN A 102 22.16 17.50 2.51
N PRO A 103 22.43 18.37 1.52
CA PRO A 103 23.76 18.93 1.35
C PRO A 103 24.18 19.77 2.57
N GLU A 104 25.48 19.97 2.72
CA GLU A 104 25.99 20.97 3.66
C GLU A 104 25.55 22.37 3.25
N LEU A 105 25.46 23.28 4.22
CA LEU A 105 25.13 24.67 3.92
C LEU A 105 26.27 25.30 3.13
N ASP A 106 25.93 25.97 2.04
CA ASP A 106 26.90 26.67 1.22
C ASP A 106 27.59 27.79 2.04
N PRO A 107 28.92 27.71 2.25
CA PRO A 107 29.65 28.69 3.03
C PRO A 107 29.74 30.07 2.36
N ASP A 108 29.48 30.16 1.05
CA ASP A 108 29.58 31.41 0.28
C ASP A 108 28.28 32.25 0.34
N LEU A 109 27.24 31.77 1.03
CA LEU A 109 26.02 32.52 1.25
C LEU A 109 26.25 33.80 2.07
N PRO A 110 25.44 34.87 1.85
CA PRO A 110 25.46 36.04 2.70
C PRO A 110 25.32 35.66 4.18
N ARG A 111 26.11 36.29 5.05
CA ARG A 111 26.25 35.90 6.46
C ARG A 111 24.91 35.82 7.19
N GLU A 112 24.01 36.75 6.92
CA GLU A 112 22.66 36.82 7.51
C GLU A 112 21.77 35.68 7.01
N VAL A 113 21.83 35.35 5.72
CA VAL A 113 21.10 34.22 5.11
C VAL A 113 21.62 32.90 5.66
N TYR A 114 22.94 32.72 5.71
CA TYR A 114 23.58 31.54 6.29
C TYR A 114 23.16 31.34 7.75
N ALA A 115 23.13 32.41 8.55
CA ALA A 115 22.69 32.34 9.94
C ALA A 115 21.24 31.86 10.08
N ILE A 116 20.32 32.35 9.23
CA ILE A 116 18.92 31.90 9.24
C ILE A 116 18.81 30.43 8.83
N LEU A 117 19.49 30.00 7.77
CA LEU A 117 19.46 28.60 7.33
C LEU A 117 20.05 27.65 8.38
N LYS A 118 21.09 28.08 9.10
CA LYS A 118 21.64 27.33 10.22
C LYS A 118 20.62 27.18 11.35
N ILE A 119 19.99 28.28 11.77
CA ILE A 119 18.92 28.26 12.79
C ILE A 119 17.77 27.36 12.33
N GLN A 120 17.39 27.42 11.06
CA GLN A 120 16.36 26.56 10.51
C GLN A 120 16.73 25.09 10.58
N ARG A 121 17.97 24.70 10.21
CA ARG A 121 18.42 23.31 10.26
C ARG A 121 18.39 22.76 11.69
N GLU A 122 18.88 23.54 12.66
CA GLU A 122 18.83 23.20 14.08
C GLU A 122 17.39 23.09 14.62
N PHE A 123 16.52 24.02 14.22
CA PHE A 123 15.10 24.00 14.56
C PHE A 123 14.41 22.75 14.00
N SER A 124 14.58 22.48 12.69
CA SER A 124 13.99 21.34 12.00
C SER A 124 14.41 20.02 12.63
N GLN A 125 15.69 19.83 12.95
CA GLN A 125 16.17 18.63 13.65
C GLN A 125 15.54 18.49 15.04
N THR A 126 15.46 19.59 15.80
CA THR A 126 14.84 19.58 17.14
C THR A 126 13.35 19.24 17.06
N HIS A 127 12.65 19.82 16.10
CA HIS A 127 11.23 19.58 15.87
C HIS A 127 10.96 18.15 15.43
N ALA A 128 11.73 17.64 14.46
CA ALA A 128 11.67 16.27 13.98
C ALA A 128 11.88 15.24 15.12
N ASN A 129 12.83 15.49 16.02
CA ASN A 129 13.04 14.65 17.19
C ASN A 129 11.83 14.63 18.15
N ARG A 130 11.16 15.78 18.36
CA ARG A 130 9.93 15.84 19.18
C ARG A 130 8.79 15.07 18.55
N LEU A 131 8.59 15.23 17.24
CA LEU A 131 7.63 14.44 16.47
C LEU A 131 7.93 12.94 16.56
N TYR A 132 9.19 12.53 16.46
CA TYR A 132 9.59 11.12 16.59
C TYR A 132 9.20 10.53 17.97
N VAL A 133 9.41 11.28 19.06
CA VAL A 133 8.97 10.84 20.40
C VAL A 133 7.44 10.73 20.48
N LEU A 134 6.70 11.65 19.86
CA LEU A 134 5.24 11.59 19.78
C LEU A 134 4.78 10.36 18.98
N ALA A 135 5.39 10.07 17.82
CA ALA A 135 5.12 8.88 17.01
C ALA A 135 5.35 7.60 17.82
N ARG A 136 6.45 7.51 18.55
CA ARG A 136 6.75 6.34 19.40
C ARG A 136 5.69 6.14 20.50
N ARG A 137 5.21 7.22 21.13
CA ARG A 137 4.10 7.14 22.10
C ARG A 137 2.81 6.67 21.45
N ALA A 138 2.44 7.25 20.31
CA ALA A 138 1.25 6.86 19.54
C ALA A 138 1.27 5.37 19.18
N SER A 139 2.43 4.86 18.75
CA SER A 139 2.63 3.44 18.47
C SER A 139 2.44 2.58 19.72
N LYS A 140 3.03 2.97 20.86
CA LYS A 140 2.95 2.21 22.12
C LYS A 140 1.54 2.10 22.68
N ILE A 141 0.71 3.13 22.49
CA ILE A 141 -0.68 3.11 22.93
C ILE A 141 -1.63 2.47 21.89
N GLY A 142 -1.12 1.87 20.81
CA GLY A 142 -1.92 1.08 19.87
C GLY A 142 -2.46 1.83 18.66
N TYR A 143 -1.90 3.00 18.29
CA TYR A 143 -2.27 3.74 17.07
C TYR A 143 -1.12 3.79 16.05
N PRO A 144 -0.74 2.64 15.44
CA PRO A 144 0.40 2.55 14.54
C PRO A 144 0.24 3.34 13.24
N ALA A 145 -0.96 3.41 12.65
CA ALA A 145 -1.21 4.23 11.46
C ALA A 145 -0.94 5.72 11.72
N TYR A 146 -1.44 6.24 12.85
CA TYR A 146 -1.20 7.62 13.26
C TYR A 146 0.29 7.87 13.55
N ALA A 147 0.96 6.94 14.22
CA ALA A 147 2.40 7.00 14.45
C ALA A 147 3.20 7.07 13.14
N TYR A 148 2.82 6.26 12.15
CA TYR A 148 3.46 6.22 10.84
C TYR A 148 3.27 7.54 10.08
N GLY A 149 2.07 8.13 10.15
CA GLY A 149 1.82 9.48 9.62
C GLY A 149 2.75 10.52 10.23
N ILE A 150 2.96 10.49 11.55
CA ILE A 150 3.92 11.39 12.21
C ILE A 150 5.36 11.12 11.73
N ILE A 151 5.75 9.87 11.44
CA ILE A 151 7.08 9.55 10.87
C ILE A 151 7.31 10.20 9.50
N GLN A 152 6.28 10.30 8.65
CA GLN A 152 6.37 11.05 7.40
C GLN A 152 6.64 12.53 7.68
N GLU A 153 5.97 13.11 8.68
CA GLU A 153 6.21 14.49 9.09
C GLU A 153 7.62 14.68 9.67
N VAL A 154 8.14 13.73 10.45
CA VAL A 154 9.55 13.73 10.90
C VAL A 154 10.49 13.89 9.71
N LEU A 155 10.30 13.09 8.65
CA LEU A 155 11.15 13.12 7.46
C LEU A 155 10.93 14.34 6.57
N ARG A 156 9.78 15.02 6.69
CA ARG A 156 9.55 16.31 6.04
C ARG A 156 10.42 17.42 6.64
N PHE A 157 10.61 17.40 7.97
CA PHE A 157 11.46 18.39 8.66
C PHE A 157 12.94 18.00 8.66
N ASP A 158 13.24 16.73 8.91
CA ASP A 158 14.59 16.17 8.89
C ASP A 158 14.63 14.94 7.95
N PRO A 159 14.85 15.16 6.63
CA PRO A 159 14.97 14.11 5.63
C PRO A 159 16.09 13.11 5.91
N ASP A 160 17.08 13.44 6.75
CA ASP A 160 18.18 12.55 7.11
C ASP A 160 18.01 11.91 8.49
N HIS A 161 16.82 12.02 9.09
CA HIS A 161 16.53 11.44 10.40
C HIS A 161 16.70 9.91 10.34
N GLN A 162 17.86 9.43 10.82
CA GLN A 162 18.34 8.09 10.54
C GLN A 162 17.39 6.98 11.01
N VAL A 163 16.77 7.18 12.17
CA VAL A 163 15.86 6.18 12.74
C VAL A 163 14.56 6.12 11.93
N SER A 164 14.04 7.28 11.51
CA SER A 164 12.83 7.35 10.68
C SER A 164 13.08 6.77 9.29
N ARG A 165 14.23 7.06 8.66
CA ARG A 165 14.63 6.44 7.38
C ARG A 165 14.65 4.91 7.47
N LYS A 166 15.20 4.36 8.55
CA LYS A 166 15.20 2.92 8.79
C LYS A 166 13.80 2.36 8.97
N ILE A 167 12.92 3.04 9.73
CA ILE A 167 11.51 2.64 9.88
C ILE A 167 10.83 2.60 8.50
N MET A 168 11.15 3.54 7.61
CA MET A 168 10.66 3.57 6.22
C MET A 168 11.36 2.56 5.28
N GLY A 169 12.27 1.71 5.79
CA GLY A 169 12.95 0.68 5.01
C GLY A 169 14.23 1.13 4.27
N TYR A 170 14.76 2.30 4.59
CA TYR A 170 15.99 2.82 3.97
C TYR A 170 17.23 2.61 4.84
N GLU A 171 18.37 2.42 4.17
CA GLU A 171 19.69 2.35 4.75
C GLU A 171 20.60 3.41 4.13
N ARG A 172 21.47 4.01 4.95
CA ARG A 172 22.51 4.90 4.44
C ARG A 172 23.56 4.10 3.69
N TYR A 173 23.90 4.52 2.48
CA TYR A 173 25.03 4.04 1.70
C TYR A 173 25.65 5.22 0.97
N ASP A 174 26.93 5.48 1.25
CA ASP A 174 27.63 6.69 0.81
C ASP A 174 26.84 7.97 1.17
N SER A 175 26.54 8.83 0.19
CA SER A 175 25.77 10.08 0.37
C SER A 175 24.28 9.93 0.05
N GLN A 176 23.76 8.70 0.07
CA GLN A 176 22.38 8.37 -0.30
C GLN A 176 21.66 7.48 0.73
N TRP A 177 20.34 7.58 0.72
CA TRP A 177 19.39 6.68 1.37
C TRP A 177 18.85 5.70 0.35
N LEU A 178 19.24 4.43 0.49
CA LEU A 178 18.90 3.36 -0.45
C LEU A 178 18.09 2.27 0.26
N THR A 179 17.18 1.63 -0.46
CA THR A 179 16.59 0.35 -0.05
C THR A 179 17.67 -0.76 -0.01
N PRO A 180 17.44 -1.88 0.70
CA PRO A 180 18.37 -3.00 0.72
C PRO A 180 18.75 -3.54 -0.67
N PHE A 181 17.79 -3.60 -1.59
CA PHE A 181 18.00 -3.97 -3.00
C PHE A 181 18.91 -2.97 -3.69
N GLU A 182 18.58 -1.68 -3.65
CA GLU A 182 19.36 -0.61 -4.29
C GLU A 182 20.81 -0.61 -3.78
N LYS A 183 20.98 -0.72 -2.46
CA LYS A 183 22.31 -0.84 -1.83
C LYS A 183 23.08 -2.07 -2.34
N ARG A 184 22.40 -3.20 -2.54
CA ARG A 184 23.02 -4.40 -3.13
C ARG A 184 23.42 -4.15 -4.58
N MET A 185 22.60 -3.48 -5.37
CA MET A 185 22.92 -3.16 -6.77
C MET A 185 24.12 -2.20 -6.85
N ALA A 186 24.11 -1.12 -6.08
CA ALA A 186 25.21 -0.15 -6.02
C ALA A 186 26.54 -0.81 -5.59
N LYS A 187 26.52 -1.69 -4.59
CA LYS A 187 27.71 -2.47 -4.17
C LYS A 187 28.31 -3.34 -5.27
N ASN A 188 27.51 -3.73 -6.26
CA ASN A 188 27.93 -4.55 -7.39
C ASN A 188 28.20 -3.71 -8.65
N ASN A 189 28.39 -2.38 -8.50
CA ASN A 189 28.63 -1.42 -9.58
C ASN A 189 27.54 -1.39 -10.65
N PHE A 190 26.29 -1.62 -10.23
CA PHE A 190 25.12 -1.32 -11.05
C PHE A 190 24.64 0.09 -10.74
N ILE A 191 24.24 0.80 -11.78
CA ILE A 191 23.55 2.08 -11.69
C ILE A 191 22.11 1.92 -12.18
N GLU A 192 21.21 2.72 -11.62
CA GLU A 192 19.83 2.78 -12.10
C GLU A 192 19.77 3.68 -13.35
N HIS A 193 19.40 3.10 -14.49
CA HIS A 193 19.24 3.81 -15.76
C HIS A 193 17.74 3.94 -16.10
N ASP A 194 17.31 5.11 -16.56
CA ASP A 194 15.89 5.43 -16.80
C ASP A 194 15.20 4.47 -17.77
N GLN A 195 15.87 3.99 -18.81
CA GLN A 195 15.26 3.06 -19.77
C GLN A 195 15.52 1.59 -19.47
N PHE A 196 16.65 1.27 -18.85
CA PHE A 196 17.17 -0.10 -18.79
C PHE A 196 17.19 -0.67 -17.38
N GLY A 197 16.76 0.10 -16.39
CA GLY A 197 16.78 -0.28 -14.98
C GLY A 197 18.22 -0.44 -14.52
N TRP A 198 18.50 -1.47 -13.72
CA TRP A 198 19.83 -1.69 -13.18
C TRP A 198 20.79 -2.27 -14.22
N VAL A 199 21.76 -1.46 -14.63
CA VAL A 199 22.81 -1.83 -15.60
C VAL A 199 24.18 -1.61 -14.96
N LYS A 200 25.14 -2.48 -15.25
CA LYS A 200 26.52 -2.25 -14.82
C LYS A 200 27.01 -0.91 -15.38
N GLU A 201 27.65 -0.10 -14.56
CA GLU A 201 28.11 1.23 -14.96
C GLU A 201 28.93 1.20 -16.26
N ALA A 202 29.87 0.26 -16.36
CA ALA A 202 30.71 0.06 -17.54
C ALA A 202 29.96 -0.36 -18.83
N HIS A 203 28.68 -0.73 -18.71
CA HIS A 203 27.86 -1.23 -19.82
C HIS A 203 26.91 -0.17 -20.39
N VAL A 204 26.69 0.95 -19.68
CA VAL A 204 25.65 1.95 -19.98
C VAL A 204 25.76 2.49 -21.40
N ALA A 205 26.94 3.01 -21.77
CA ALA A 205 27.16 3.59 -23.10
C ALA A 205 26.86 2.59 -24.25
N ARG A 206 27.05 1.29 -24.02
CA ARG A 206 26.74 0.26 -25.02
C ARG A 206 25.25 -0.05 -25.08
N TYR A 207 24.56 0.00 -23.95
CA TYR A 207 23.10 -0.12 -23.90
C TYR A 207 22.43 1.04 -24.65
N GLU A 208 22.92 2.27 -24.44
CA GLU A 208 22.50 3.47 -25.17
C GLU A 208 22.81 3.38 -26.66
N ALA A 209 23.93 2.74 -27.04
CA ALA A 209 24.27 2.45 -28.43
C ALA A 209 23.47 1.31 -29.08
N GLY A 210 22.48 0.74 -28.37
CA GLY A 210 21.60 -0.31 -28.91
C GLY A 210 22.17 -1.73 -28.83
N GLU A 211 23.22 -1.94 -28.04
CA GLU A 211 23.76 -3.26 -27.74
C GLU A 211 23.18 -3.80 -26.41
N ARG A 212 23.19 -5.12 -26.24
CA ARG A 212 22.69 -5.81 -25.06
C ARG A 212 23.67 -6.89 -24.64
N PHE A 213 23.93 -6.98 -23.34
CA PHE A 213 24.81 -8.01 -22.79
C PHE A 213 23.99 -9.26 -22.48
N TYR A 214 24.19 -10.32 -23.27
CA TYR A 214 23.45 -11.57 -23.16
C TYR A 214 24.42 -12.74 -23.23
N ASP A 215 24.37 -13.65 -22.24
CA ASP A 215 25.20 -14.87 -22.21
C ASP A 215 26.70 -14.60 -22.47
N ASN A 216 27.28 -13.67 -21.69
CA ASN A 216 28.68 -13.22 -21.78
C ASN A 216 29.13 -12.65 -23.14
N ARG A 217 28.19 -12.26 -24.00
CA ARG A 217 28.48 -11.60 -25.28
C ARG A 217 27.60 -10.39 -25.50
N TRP A 218 28.03 -9.55 -26.43
CA TRP A 218 27.27 -8.38 -26.87
C TRP A 218 26.51 -8.72 -28.14
N ILE A 219 25.21 -8.43 -28.14
CA ILE A 219 24.32 -8.61 -29.28
C ILE A 219 23.56 -7.31 -29.52
N SER A 220 22.96 -7.14 -30.70
CA SER A 220 22.08 -5.99 -30.93
C SER A 220 20.77 -6.15 -30.15
N ALA A 221 20.16 -5.03 -29.77
CA ALA A 221 18.84 -5.01 -29.12
C ALA A 221 17.78 -5.73 -29.97
N ALA A 222 17.80 -5.58 -31.30
CA ALA A 222 16.90 -6.29 -32.20
C ALA A 222 17.10 -7.82 -32.15
N ARG A 223 18.35 -8.29 -32.01
CA ARG A 223 18.63 -9.72 -31.88
C ARG A 223 18.17 -10.26 -30.53
N GLU A 224 18.38 -9.51 -29.45
CA GLU A 224 17.84 -9.88 -28.14
C GLU A 224 16.32 -9.98 -28.19
N GLN A 225 15.65 -8.98 -28.78
CA GLN A 225 14.20 -8.95 -28.93
C GLN A 225 13.68 -10.22 -29.62
N GLU A 226 14.28 -10.61 -30.75
CA GLU A 226 13.91 -11.83 -31.48
C GLU A 226 14.05 -13.09 -30.60
N MET A 227 15.16 -13.19 -29.86
CA MET A 227 15.44 -14.35 -29.00
C MET A 227 14.48 -14.49 -27.83
N ARG A 228 13.88 -13.39 -27.38
CA ARG A 228 13.04 -13.32 -26.18
C ARG A 228 11.55 -13.18 -26.49
N ARG A 229 11.15 -13.32 -27.75
CA ARG A 229 9.74 -13.40 -28.18
C ARG A 229 8.98 -14.51 -27.47
N ASP A 230 9.64 -15.64 -27.21
CA ASP A 230 9.07 -16.72 -26.41
C ASP A 230 9.25 -16.43 -24.91
N LEU A 231 8.16 -16.53 -24.16
CA LEU A 231 8.14 -16.40 -22.70
C LEU A 231 9.05 -17.42 -21.99
N SER A 232 9.40 -18.54 -22.62
CA SER A 232 10.39 -19.47 -22.07
C SER A 232 11.78 -18.82 -21.91
N ASN A 233 12.10 -17.80 -22.72
CA ASN A 233 13.34 -17.03 -22.69
C ASN A 233 13.12 -15.52 -22.44
N ALA A 234 11.97 -15.16 -21.87
CA ALA A 234 11.58 -13.78 -21.59
C ALA A 234 12.61 -12.98 -20.77
N TRP A 235 12.55 -11.64 -20.87
CA TRP A 235 13.24 -10.78 -19.91
C TRP A 235 12.71 -11.03 -18.50
N THR A 236 13.62 -10.92 -17.53
CA THR A 236 13.30 -10.97 -16.10
C THR A 236 13.91 -9.73 -15.46
N ILE A 237 13.05 -8.87 -14.91
CA ILE A 237 13.43 -7.62 -14.26
C ILE A 237 13.14 -7.81 -12.77
N GLU A 238 14.17 -7.73 -11.94
CA GLU A 238 14.05 -7.81 -10.49
C GLU A 238 14.11 -6.42 -9.87
N SER A 239 13.29 -6.20 -8.85
CA SER A 239 13.33 -5.04 -7.94
C SER A 239 13.26 -5.48 -6.48
N GLU A 240 13.02 -4.56 -5.55
CA GLU A 240 12.97 -4.89 -4.11
C GLU A 240 11.88 -5.93 -3.84
N HIS A 241 10.64 -5.68 -4.30
CA HIS A 241 9.46 -6.46 -3.98
C HIS A 241 8.90 -7.27 -5.16
N PHE A 242 9.31 -6.98 -6.40
CA PHE A 242 8.72 -7.60 -7.60
C PHE A 242 9.75 -8.32 -8.49
N VAL A 243 9.25 -9.31 -9.23
CA VAL A 243 9.92 -9.89 -10.40
C VAL A 243 8.97 -9.81 -11.58
N ILE A 244 9.36 -9.03 -12.59
CA ILE A 244 8.59 -8.87 -13.82
C ILE A 244 9.18 -9.79 -14.88
N LYS A 245 8.37 -10.70 -15.39
CA LYS A 245 8.70 -11.54 -16.53
C LYS A 245 7.91 -11.06 -17.76
N THR A 246 8.61 -10.75 -18.85
CA THR A 246 7.96 -10.19 -20.04
C THR A 246 8.62 -10.65 -21.33
N ASN A 247 7.83 -10.88 -22.37
CA ASN A 247 8.29 -11.07 -23.75
C ASN A 247 7.94 -9.89 -24.66
N HIS A 248 7.44 -8.78 -24.10
CA HIS A 248 7.16 -7.55 -24.83
C HIS A 248 8.44 -6.75 -25.09
N SER A 249 9.10 -6.26 -24.05
CA SER A 249 10.39 -5.58 -24.14
C SER A 249 11.03 -5.45 -22.75
N HIS A 250 12.35 -5.28 -22.71
CA HIS A 250 13.08 -5.02 -21.46
C HIS A 250 12.59 -3.72 -20.80
N GLU A 251 12.49 -2.67 -21.60
CA GLU A 251 12.14 -1.31 -21.19
C GLU A 251 10.74 -1.26 -20.56
N ARG A 252 9.76 -1.96 -21.13
CA ARG A 252 8.42 -2.04 -20.53
C ARG A 252 8.43 -2.84 -19.23
N GLY A 253 9.27 -3.86 -19.12
CA GLY A 253 9.46 -4.59 -17.86
C GLY A 253 10.03 -3.69 -16.74
N VAL A 254 10.97 -2.82 -17.08
CA VAL A 254 11.53 -1.81 -16.16
C VAL A 254 10.47 -0.79 -15.75
N ASP A 255 9.71 -0.26 -16.70
CA ASP A 255 8.62 0.69 -16.43
C ASP A 255 7.57 0.10 -15.46
N ILE A 256 7.10 -1.12 -15.72
CA ILE A 256 6.14 -1.82 -14.85
C ILE A 256 6.75 -2.05 -13.46
N SER A 257 8.01 -2.47 -13.39
CA SER A 257 8.70 -2.69 -12.12
C SER A 257 8.71 -1.42 -11.28
N ARG A 258 9.05 -0.26 -11.86
CA ARG A 258 9.05 1.02 -11.12
C ARG A 258 7.66 1.44 -10.67
N LYS A 259 6.65 1.32 -11.53
CA LYS A 259 5.25 1.63 -11.18
C LYS A 259 4.77 0.78 -10.01
N LEU A 260 5.07 -0.51 -10.02
CA LEU A 260 4.71 -1.41 -8.93
C LEU A 260 5.48 -1.15 -7.65
N GLU A 261 6.76 -0.78 -7.71
CA GLU A 261 7.52 -0.38 -6.51
C GLU A 261 6.99 0.92 -5.89
N ASN A 262 6.63 1.91 -6.72
CA ASN A 262 5.99 3.14 -6.26
C ASN A 262 4.63 2.86 -5.63
N PHE A 263 3.80 2.07 -6.32
CA PHE A 263 2.50 1.64 -5.81
C PHE A 263 2.63 0.87 -4.50
N HIS A 264 3.55 -0.09 -4.41
CA HIS A 264 3.81 -0.86 -3.20
C HIS A 264 4.25 0.04 -2.05
N ARG A 265 5.13 1.01 -2.31
CA ARG A 265 5.54 1.98 -1.27
C ARG A 265 4.35 2.78 -0.79
N PHE A 266 3.52 3.32 -1.69
CA PHE A 266 2.27 3.99 -1.30
C PHE A 266 1.38 3.07 -0.45
N PHE A 267 1.13 1.86 -0.96
CA PHE A 267 0.22 0.88 -0.37
C PHE A 267 0.63 0.46 1.04
N TYR A 268 1.91 0.16 1.26
CA TYR A 268 2.43 -0.18 2.59
C TYR A 268 2.33 0.97 3.59
N GLN A 269 2.37 2.22 3.12
CA GLN A 269 2.20 3.38 3.96
C GLN A 269 0.72 3.59 4.33
N THR A 270 -0.18 3.48 3.36
CA THR A 270 -1.62 3.67 3.57
C THR A 270 -2.25 2.55 4.40
N PHE A 271 -1.87 1.29 4.16
CA PHE A 271 -2.42 0.11 4.87
C PHE A 271 -1.44 -0.44 5.90
N HIS A 272 -0.62 0.41 6.51
CA HIS A 272 0.43 -0.03 7.42
C HIS A 272 -0.07 -0.98 8.53
N SER A 273 -1.25 -0.69 9.12
CA SER A 273 -1.89 -1.52 10.15
C SER A 273 -2.28 -2.92 9.66
N PHE A 274 -2.36 -3.14 8.35
CA PHE A 274 -2.57 -4.46 7.76
C PHE A 274 -1.31 -5.34 7.84
N PHE A 275 -0.15 -4.75 7.54
CA PHE A 275 1.12 -5.48 7.41
C PHE A 275 1.85 -5.67 8.73
N THR A 276 1.64 -4.76 9.69
CA THR A 276 2.44 -4.71 10.90
C THR A 276 1.54 -4.77 12.13
N THR A 277 1.79 -5.77 12.99
CA THR A 277 1.07 -5.84 14.28
C THR A 277 1.59 -4.76 15.22
N PRO A 278 0.80 -4.31 16.23
CA PRO A 278 1.28 -3.34 17.21
C PRO A 278 2.59 -3.74 17.90
N GLN A 279 2.80 -5.04 18.14
CA GLN A 279 4.05 -5.56 18.73
C GLN A 279 5.22 -5.48 17.76
N GLN A 280 5.00 -5.76 16.47
CA GLN A 280 6.03 -5.60 15.45
C GLN A 280 6.39 -4.12 15.27
N MET A 281 5.40 -3.24 15.35
CA MET A 281 5.62 -1.80 15.34
C MET A 281 6.43 -1.34 16.53
N GLU A 282 6.07 -1.74 17.74
CA GLU A 282 6.86 -1.42 18.93
C GLU A 282 8.31 -1.92 18.78
N GLN A 283 8.51 -3.12 18.23
CA GLN A 283 9.84 -3.64 17.91
C GLN A 283 10.59 -2.80 16.86
N LEU A 284 9.92 -2.27 15.83
CA LEU A 284 10.54 -1.39 14.84
C LEU A 284 11.00 -0.07 15.48
N PHE A 285 10.19 0.49 16.37
CA PHE A 285 10.53 1.72 17.11
C PHE A 285 11.59 1.50 18.21
N ASP A 286 11.62 0.33 18.84
CA ASP A 286 12.54 0.03 19.95
C ASP A 286 13.85 -0.63 19.50
N ASN A 287 13.84 -1.39 18.40
CA ASN A 287 15.01 -2.10 17.85
C ASN A 287 15.24 -1.73 16.38
N SER A 288 15.59 -0.47 16.11
CA SER A 288 15.99 0.05 14.78
C SER A 288 17.23 -0.64 14.16
N SER A 289 17.72 -1.74 14.75
CA SER A 289 18.87 -2.53 14.32
C SER A 289 18.59 -4.01 14.06
N ARG A 290 17.39 -4.55 14.36
CA ARG A 290 17.09 -5.97 14.15
C ARG A 290 15.91 -6.18 13.20
N ASN A 291 16.27 -6.54 11.96
CA ASN A 291 15.46 -7.33 11.03
C ASN A 291 14.14 -6.72 10.52
N LEU A 292 14.20 -5.52 9.91
CA LEU A 292 13.34 -5.24 8.73
C LEU A 292 13.75 -6.10 7.53
N SER A 293 14.98 -6.65 7.55
CA SER A 293 15.33 -7.90 6.88
C SER A 293 14.58 -9.10 7.48
N ARG A 294 13.27 -9.01 7.65
CA ARG A 294 12.45 -10.18 7.32
C ARG A 294 12.99 -10.63 5.98
N SER A 295 13.39 -11.91 5.91
CA SER A 295 13.75 -12.56 4.65
C SER A 295 12.90 -11.93 3.57
N LEU A 296 13.53 -11.27 2.57
CA LEU A 296 12.82 -10.87 1.36
C LEU A 296 11.83 -12.00 1.11
N GLY A 297 10.54 -11.71 1.29
CA GLY A 297 9.52 -12.69 0.95
C GLY A 297 9.79 -13.12 -0.49
N GLU A 298 9.21 -14.23 -0.91
CA GLU A 298 9.20 -14.46 -2.36
C GLU A 298 8.62 -13.19 -3.01
N ARG A 299 9.42 -12.56 -3.89
CA ARG A 299 9.01 -11.34 -4.56
C ARG A 299 7.74 -11.62 -5.34
N HIS A 300 6.83 -10.65 -5.34
CA HIS A 300 5.60 -10.71 -6.10
C HIS A 300 5.92 -10.97 -7.57
N GLN A 301 5.33 -12.03 -8.12
CA GLN A 301 5.58 -12.43 -9.50
C GLN A 301 4.57 -11.75 -10.42
N VAL A 302 5.07 -11.17 -11.51
CA VAL A 302 4.26 -10.48 -12.51
C VAL A 302 4.65 -10.94 -13.90
N PHE A 303 3.68 -11.39 -14.68
CA PHE A 303 3.87 -11.84 -16.05
C PHE A 303 3.17 -10.86 -17.00
N PHE A 304 3.95 -10.24 -17.88
CA PHE A 304 3.45 -9.28 -18.86
C PHE A 304 3.65 -9.82 -20.28
N PHE A 305 2.56 -10.17 -20.95
CA PHE A 305 2.59 -10.73 -22.29
C PHE A 305 2.63 -9.65 -23.36
N ASN A 306 3.24 -9.98 -24.50
CA ASN A 306 3.27 -9.11 -25.67
C ASN A 306 1.87 -8.88 -26.29
N SER A 307 0.92 -9.79 -26.09
CA SER A 307 -0.43 -9.68 -26.66
C SER A 307 -1.51 -10.34 -25.80
N LYS A 308 -2.77 -9.93 -26.02
CA LYS A 308 -3.94 -10.55 -25.37
C LYS A 308 -4.09 -12.03 -25.75
N ASP A 309 -3.79 -12.40 -26.98
CA ASP A 309 -3.91 -13.79 -27.45
C ASP A 309 -2.95 -14.72 -26.69
N GLU A 310 -1.71 -14.29 -26.46
CA GLU A 310 -0.75 -15.06 -25.67
C GLU A 310 -1.17 -15.18 -24.21
N TYR A 311 -1.67 -14.09 -23.62
CA TYR A 311 -2.25 -14.09 -22.27
C TYR A 311 -3.40 -15.10 -22.15
N VAL A 312 -4.35 -15.08 -23.08
CA VAL A 312 -5.48 -16.00 -23.13
C VAL A 312 -5.00 -17.44 -23.32
N ALA A 313 -4.09 -17.69 -24.26
CA ALA A 313 -3.55 -19.02 -24.53
C ALA A 313 -2.77 -19.60 -23.33
N HIS A 314 -2.06 -18.75 -22.59
CA HIS A 314 -1.36 -19.15 -21.37
C HIS A 314 -2.35 -19.54 -20.26
N LEU A 315 -3.33 -18.67 -19.99
CA LEU A 315 -4.21 -18.81 -18.84
C LEU A 315 -5.39 -19.76 -19.07
N ALA A 316 -5.84 -19.98 -20.31
CA ALA A 316 -6.90 -20.95 -20.61
C ALA A 316 -6.53 -22.39 -20.17
N ARG A 317 -5.23 -22.70 -20.08
CA ARG A 317 -4.72 -23.97 -19.54
C ARG A 317 -4.85 -24.07 -18.01
N LYS A 318 -4.80 -22.93 -17.30
CA LYS A 318 -4.92 -22.85 -15.84
C LYS A 318 -6.36 -22.68 -15.40
N ILE A 319 -7.17 -21.98 -16.19
CA ILE A 319 -8.57 -21.65 -15.91
C ILE A 319 -9.42 -22.17 -17.08
N PRO A 320 -9.77 -23.47 -17.06
CA PRO A 320 -10.59 -24.04 -18.11
C PRO A 320 -12.01 -23.49 -18.06
N GLY A 321 -12.60 -23.22 -19.21
CA GLY A 321 -13.97 -22.74 -19.33
C GLY A 321 -14.19 -21.99 -20.63
N MET A 322 -15.40 -22.06 -21.16
CA MET A 322 -15.81 -21.36 -22.38
C MET A 322 -17.06 -20.53 -22.11
N ILE A 323 -17.15 -19.37 -22.74
CA ILE A 323 -18.32 -18.48 -22.71
C ILE A 323 -18.70 -18.09 -24.14
N ILE A 324 -19.88 -17.48 -24.30
CA ILE A 324 -20.30 -16.85 -25.55
C ILE A 324 -20.00 -15.35 -25.44
N ASN A 325 -19.22 -14.80 -26.37
CA ASN A 325 -18.96 -13.36 -26.43
C ASN A 325 -20.14 -12.60 -27.09
N GLU A 326 -20.06 -11.27 -27.13
CA GLU A 326 -21.09 -10.41 -27.74
C GLU A 326 -21.35 -10.72 -29.23
N ALA A 327 -20.35 -11.26 -29.93
CA ALA A 327 -20.46 -11.70 -31.32
C ALA A 327 -21.05 -13.11 -31.48
N GLY A 328 -21.50 -13.75 -30.40
CA GLY A 328 -22.08 -15.10 -30.44
C GLY A 328 -21.07 -16.25 -30.56
N GLN A 329 -19.77 -15.97 -30.39
CA GLN A 329 -18.70 -16.95 -30.56
C GLN A 329 -18.32 -17.60 -29.22
N ARG A 330 -18.01 -18.90 -29.26
CA ARG A 330 -17.42 -19.61 -28.12
C ARG A 330 -15.95 -19.23 -27.94
N VAL A 331 -15.63 -18.58 -26.83
CA VAL A 331 -14.27 -18.13 -26.48
C VAL A 331 -13.89 -18.60 -25.07
N PRO A 332 -12.59 -18.76 -24.76
CA PRO A 332 -12.15 -19.04 -23.40
C PRO A 332 -12.70 -18.01 -22.39
N LYS A 333 -13.10 -18.47 -21.20
CA LYS A 333 -13.64 -17.58 -20.14
C LYS A 333 -12.67 -16.43 -19.82
N ILE A 334 -11.37 -16.71 -19.85
CA ILE A 334 -10.33 -15.71 -19.55
C ILE A 334 -10.27 -14.55 -20.57
N SER A 335 -10.88 -14.69 -21.75
CA SER A 335 -10.85 -13.64 -22.78
C SER A 335 -11.54 -12.32 -22.36
N ILE A 336 -12.39 -12.35 -21.32
CA ILE A 336 -13.09 -11.15 -20.82
C ILE A 336 -12.27 -10.35 -19.81
N THR A 337 -11.17 -10.89 -19.30
CA THR A 337 -10.34 -10.21 -18.30
C THR A 337 -9.32 -9.31 -19.01
N ASN A 338 -9.04 -8.15 -18.42
CA ASN A 338 -8.00 -7.23 -18.88
C ASN A 338 -6.69 -7.37 -18.06
N GLY A 339 -6.76 -8.06 -16.93
CA GLY A 339 -5.67 -8.49 -16.07
C GLY A 339 -6.20 -9.56 -15.13
N LEU A 340 -5.31 -10.28 -14.44
CA LEU A 340 -5.72 -11.24 -13.44
C LEU A 340 -4.59 -11.52 -12.44
N TYR A 341 -4.86 -11.32 -11.16
CA TYR A 341 -4.12 -11.97 -10.09
C TYR A 341 -4.70 -13.36 -9.80
N LEU A 342 -3.87 -14.41 -9.94
CA LEU A 342 -4.27 -15.79 -9.67
C LEU A 342 -3.67 -16.28 -8.36
N THR A 343 -4.51 -16.40 -7.33
CA THR A 343 -4.10 -16.85 -5.99
C THR A 343 -3.49 -18.25 -5.95
N ALA A 344 -3.79 -19.11 -6.93
CA ALA A 344 -3.32 -20.49 -6.99
C ALA A 344 -1.81 -20.60 -7.23
N ASP A 345 -1.25 -19.70 -8.04
CA ASP A 345 0.18 -19.63 -8.34
C ASP A 345 0.84 -18.31 -7.91
N GLN A 346 0.07 -17.37 -7.35
CA GLN A 346 0.57 -16.11 -6.78
C GLN A 346 1.26 -15.24 -7.85
N ILE A 347 0.66 -15.20 -9.04
CA ILE A 347 1.16 -14.42 -10.18
C ILE A 347 0.06 -13.46 -10.64
N SER A 348 0.44 -12.20 -10.85
CA SER A 348 -0.37 -11.22 -11.57
C SER A 348 -0.02 -11.27 -13.05
N TYR A 349 -1.03 -11.46 -13.89
CA TYR A 349 -0.91 -11.62 -15.33
C TYR A 349 -1.52 -10.41 -16.05
N PHE A 350 -0.78 -9.88 -17.01
CA PHE A 350 -1.15 -8.71 -17.81
C PHE A 350 -0.71 -8.89 -19.25
N TYR A 351 -1.19 -8.05 -20.15
CA TYR A 351 -0.74 -8.03 -21.53
C TYR A 351 -0.61 -6.60 -22.04
N HIS A 352 0.16 -6.41 -23.10
CA HIS A 352 0.20 -5.14 -23.81
C HIS A 352 -1.09 -4.90 -24.58
N ASP A 353 -1.78 -3.82 -24.24
CA ASP A 353 -2.92 -3.28 -24.99
C ASP A 353 -2.57 -1.87 -25.48
N PRO A 354 -2.42 -1.65 -26.79
CA PRO A 354 -2.11 -0.32 -27.33
C PRO A 354 -3.28 0.68 -27.14
N ASN A 355 -4.48 0.21 -26.78
CA ASN A 355 -5.64 1.06 -26.53
C ASN A 355 -5.89 1.29 -25.03
N ALA A 356 -5.06 0.73 -24.14
CA ALA A 356 -5.15 1.02 -22.72
C ALA A 356 -4.95 2.52 -22.48
N ARG A 357 -5.84 3.13 -21.69
CA ARG A 357 -5.79 4.56 -21.37
C ARG A 357 -4.74 4.87 -20.30
N ASP A 358 -4.57 3.94 -19.36
CA ASP A 358 -3.75 4.07 -18.17
C ASP A 358 -3.32 2.68 -17.65
N ASP A 359 -2.59 2.65 -16.54
CA ASP A 359 -2.16 1.43 -15.86
C ASP A 359 -3.11 1.02 -14.70
N SER A 360 -4.37 1.48 -14.67
CA SER A 360 -5.34 1.17 -13.59
C SER A 360 -5.45 -0.32 -13.27
N VAL A 361 -5.52 -1.16 -14.31
CA VAL A 361 -5.58 -2.63 -14.18
C VAL A 361 -4.36 -3.18 -13.44
N LEU A 362 -3.17 -2.59 -13.64
CA LEU A 362 -1.95 -2.98 -12.93
C LEU A 362 -2.12 -2.81 -11.42
N TYR A 363 -2.62 -1.65 -10.99
CA TYR A 363 -2.84 -1.34 -9.57
C TYR A 363 -4.00 -2.14 -8.96
N HIS A 364 -5.04 -2.43 -9.75
CA HIS A 364 -6.13 -3.31 -9.34
C HIS A 364 -5.61 -4.70 -8.94
N GLU A 365 -4.91 -5.36 -9.84
CA GLU A 365 -4.44 -6.74 -9.59
C GLU A 365 -3.29 -6.77 -8.57
N ALA A 366 -2.42 -5.75 -8.57
CA ALA A 366 -1.37 -5.61 -7.54
C ALA A 366 -1.97 -5.46 -6.12
N THR A 367 -3.13 -4.79 -5.99
CA THR A 367 -3.84 -4.68 -4.70
C THR A 367 -4.23 -6.05 -4.17
N HIS A 368 -4.84 -6.89 -5.01
CA HIS A 368 -5.19 -8.27 -4.63
C HIS A 368 -3.94 -9.07 -4.27
N GLN A 369 -2.88 -8.93 -5.06
CA GLN A 369 -1.61 -9.63 -4.86
C GLN A 369 -0.96 -9.29 -3.52
N ILE A 370 -0.75 -7.99 -3.25
CA ILE A 370 -0.05 -7.53 -2.04
C ILE A 370 -0.82 -7.96 -0.79
N PHE A 371 -2.15 -7.78 -0.75
CA PHE A 371 -2.94 -8.20 0.41
C PHE A 371 -2.92 -9.73 0.60
N PHE A 372 -3.09 -10.49 -0.49
CA PHE A 372 -3.14 -11.95 -0.40
C PHE A 372 -1.80 -12.55 0.03
N GLU A 373 -0.70 -12.09 -0.53
CA GLU A 373 0.63 -12.65 -0.29
C GLU A 373 1.25 -12.18 1.04
N SER A 374 0.74 -11.09 1.62
CA SER A 374 1.11 -10.66 2.98
C SER A 374 0.57 -11.56 4.08
N ALA A 375 -0.34 -12.47 3.73
CA ALA A 375 -0.84 -13.51 4.60
C ALA A 375 0.19 -14.64 4.81
N PRO A 376 0.42 -15.12 6.05
CA PRO A 376 1.33 -16.24 6.29
C PRO A 376 0.81 -17.60 5.77
N ARG A 377 -0.43 -17.69 5.28
CA ARG A 377 -1.05 -18.95 4.83
C ARG A 377 -1.97 -18.74 3.63
N ARG A 378 -1.89 -19.69 2.68
CA ARG A 378 -2.85 -19.83 1.58
C ARG A 378 -4.25 -20.11 2.12
N ARG A 379 -5.25 -19.43 1.57
CA ARG A 379 -6.64 -19.48 2.06
C ARG A 379 -7.60 -18.96 1.01
N GLN A 380 -8.86 -19.34 1.17
CA GLN A 380 -9.98 -18.69 0.51
C GLN A 380 -10.28 -17.38 1.26
N VAL A 381 -10.51 -16.30 0.53
CA VAL A 381 -10.77 -14.96 1.10
C VAL A 381 -12.14 -14.51 0.62
N ALA A 382 -12.99 -14.06 1.55
CA ALA A 382 -14.31 -13.47 1.28
C ALA A 382 -15.25 -14.29 0.38
N GLU A 383 -15.16 -15.63 0.36
CA GLU A 383 -16.00 -16.45 -0.53
C GLU A 383 -17.48 -16.45 -0.14
N LYS A 384 -17.78 -16.35 1.17
CA LYS A 384 -19.14 -16.51 1.71
C LYS A 384 -19.88 -15.20 1.91
N GLU A 385 -19.15 -14.13 2.21
CA GLU A 385 -19.67 -12.80 2.52
C GLU A 385 -18.53 -11.78 2.38
N HIS A 386 -18.88 -10.49 2.32
CA HIS A 386 -17.97 -9.35 2.22
C HIS A 386 -17.09 -9.32 0.96
N PHE A 387 -17.43 -10.10 -0.08
CA PHE A 387 -16.65 -10.15 -1.32
C PHE A 387 -16.52 -8.77 -1.98
N TRP A 388 -17.54 -7.92 -1.84
CA TRP A 388 -17.53 -6.57 -2.39
C TRP A 388 -16.32 -5.74 -1.95
N LEU A 389 -15.80 -5.95 -0.74
CA LEU A 389 -14.70 -5.12 -0.24
C LEU A 389 -13.38 -5.45 -0.94
N MET A 390 -13.18 -6.71 -1.34
CA MET A 390 -12.01 -7.15 -2.09
C MET A 390 -11.93 -6.38 -3.42
N GLU A 391 -13.03 -6.37 -4.16
CA GLU A 391 -13.13 -5.67 -5.43
C GLU A 391 -13.20 -4.15 -5.23
N GLY A 392 -13.84 -3.68 -4.16
CA GLY A 392 -13.99 -2.27 -3.83
C GLY A 392 -12.66 -1.59 -3.56
N ILE A 393 -11.78 -2.21 -2.76
CA ILE A 393 -10.45 -1.68 -2.49
C ILE A 393 -9.54 -1.72 -3.70
N ALA A 394 -9.61 -2.77 -4.52
CA ALA A 394 -8.87 -2.84 -5.78
C ALA A 394 -9.34 -1.75 -6.76
N CYS A 395 -10.67 -1.56 -6.93
CA CYS A 395 -11.22 -0.47 -7.74
C CYS A 395 -10.85 0.92 -7.22
N TYR A 396 -10.75 1.09 -5.90
CA TYR A 396 -10.31 2.35 -5.32
C TYR A 396 -8.84 2.65 -5.70
N MET A 397 -7.98 1.63 -5.67
CA MET A 397 -6.56 1.76 -6.03
C MET A 397 -6.28 2.00 -7.51
N GLU A 398 -7.26 1.74 -8.39
CA GLU A 398 -7.15 2.12 -9.80
C GLU A 398 -6.93 3.63 -9.98
N SER A 399 -7.41 4.44 -9.03
CA SER A 399 -7.21 5.89 -9.03
C SER A 399 -5.86 6.35 -8.46
N PHE A 400 -4.89 5.44 -8.35
CA PHE A 400 -3.54 5.77 -7.93
C PHE A 400 -2.81 6.55 -9.03
N GLU A 401 -2.32 7.73 -8.67
CA GLU A 401 -1.68 8.67 -9.60
C GLU A 401 -0.36 9.16 -8.99
N LEU A 402 0.67 9.28 -9.84
CA LEU A 402 1.89 10.03 -9.54
C LEU A 402 1.73 11.43 -10.11
N GLN A 403 1.80 12.42 -9.23
CA GLN A 403 1.74 13.84 -9.56
C GLN A 403 3.13 14.36 -9.93
N ASP A 404 3.18 15.48 -10.64
CA ASP A 404 4.42 16.13 -11.10
C ASP A 404 5.38 16.52 -9.96
N ASP A 405 4.89 16.70 -8.74
CA ASP A 405 5.68 17.09 -7.57
C ASP A 405 6.20 15.89 -6.76
N ASP A 406 6.32 14.71 -7.40
CA ASP A 406 6.70 13.43 -6.79
C ASP A 406 5.78 12.99 -5.63
N THR A 407 4.54 13.49 -5.64
CA THR A 407 3.48 13.06 -4.74
C THR A 407 2.68 11.94 -5.37
N TRP A 408 2.37 10.92 -4.59
CA TRP A 408 1.36 9.92 -4.94
C TRP A 408 0.02 10.25 -4.33
N THR A 409 -1.04 10.14 -5.13
CA THR A 409 -2.42 10.38 -4.72
C THR A 409 -3.31 9.19 -5.03
N VAL A 410 -4.43 9.07 -4.31
CA VAL A 410 -5.49 8.11 -4.62
C VAL A 410 -6.86 8.72 -4.27
N GLY A 411 -7.89 8.27 -4.96
CA GLY A 411 -9.27 8.66 -4.71
C GLY A 411 -9.66 9.97 -5.35
N ASN A 412 -9.02 10.36 -6.47
CA ASN A 412 -9.47 11.48 -7.28
C ASN A 412 -10.94 11.27 -7.69
N ILE A 413 -11.84 12.16 -7.27
CA ILE A 413 -13.29 11.99 -7.48
C ILE A 413 -13.67 11.98 -8.97
N LEU A 414 -12.83 12.51 -9.85
CA LEU A 414 -13.05 12.51 -11.30
C LEU A 414 -12.75 11.16 -11.97
N HIS A 415 -12.12 10.21 -11.26
CA HIS A 415 -11.82 8.90 -11.80
C HIS A 415 -13.09 8.11 -12.17
N ASP A 416 -13.04 7.37 -13.29
CA ASP A 416 -14.18 6.67 -13.91
C ASP A 416 -14.96 5.78 -12.94
N ARG A 417 -14.27 5.13 -11.99
CA ARG A 417 -14.90 4.28 -10.96
C ARG A 417 -15.84 5.04 -10.03
N PHE A 418 -15.45 6.24 -9.59
CA PHE A 418 -16.26 7.04 -8.67
C PHE A 418 -17.30 7.85 -9.43
N TYR A 419 -17.00 8.29 -10.65
CA TYR A 419 -18.01 8.82 -11.56
C TYR A 419 -19.15 7.82 -11.77
N ALA A 420 -18.82 6.58 -12.12
CA ALA A 420 -19.82 5.53 -12.30
C ALA A 420 -20.64 5.28 -11.03
N SER A 421 -20.03 5.28 -9.84
CA SER A 421 -20.76 5.09 -8.58
C SER A 421 -21.76 6.21 -8.31
N ARG A 422 -21.40 7.46 -8.62
CA ARG A 422 -22.30 8.62 -8.51
C ARG A 422 -23.48 8.51 -9.47
N VAL A 423 -23.22 8.25 -10.76
CA VAL A 423 -24.25 8.10 -11.79
C VAL A 423 -25.22 6.98 -11.43
N ARG A 424 -24.71 5.82 -10.98
CA ARG A 424 -25.58 4.70 -10.58
C ARG A 424 -26.54 5.08 -9.46
N LEU A 425 -26.06 5.79 -8.44
CA LEU A 425 -26.89 6.17 -7.30
C LEU A 425 -27.86 7.31 -7.64
N LEU A 426 -27.38 8.38 -8.28
CA LEU A 426 -28.13 9.63 -8.45
C LEU A 426 -29.02 9.66 -9.70
N GLU A 427 -28.64 8.95 -10.76
CA GLU A 427 -29.32 9.01 -12.06
C GLU A 427 -30.06 7.69 -12.35
N ASP A 428 -29.39 6.55 -12.19
CA ASP A 428 -30.00 5.24 -12.47
C ASP A 428 -30.89 4.73 -11.32
N ASN A 429 -30.91 5.43 -10.18
CA ASN A 429 -31.59 5.02 -8.94
C ASN A 429 -31.23 3.57 -8.53
N HIS A 430 -29.96 3.21 -8.69
CA HIS A 430 -29.46 1.89 -8.35
C HIS A 430 -28.62 1.91 -7.09
N TYR A 431 -29.10 1.20 -6.08
CA TYR A 431 -28.36 0.95 -4.84
C TYR A 431 -28.88 -0.33 -4.19
N ILE A 432 -27.95 -1.21 -3.80
CA ILE A 432 -28.24 -2.36 -2.95
C ILE A 432 -27.96 -1.95 -1.50
N PRO A 433 -28.92 -2.05 -0.57
CA PRO A 433 -28.70 -1.67 0.83
C PRO A 433 -27.42 -2.32 1.41
N LEU A 434 -26.63 -1.55 2.16
CA LEU A 434 -25.27 -1.96 2.53
C LEU A 434 -25.23 -3.28 3.32
N GLN A 435 -26.23 -3.52 4.17
CA GLN A 435 -26.35 -4.80 4.90
C GLN A 435 -26.47 -5.99 3.94
N GLN A 436 -27.31 -5.89 2.91
CA GLN A 436 -27.50 -6.94 1.91
C GLN A 436 -26.24 -7.09 1.05
N PHE A 437 -25.63 -5.97 0.65
CA PHE A 437 -24.42 -5.96 -0.17
C PHE A 437 -23.23 -6.60 0.57
N CYS A 438 -23.08 -6.31 1.86
CA CYS A 438 -22.09 -6.94 2.73
C CYS A 438 -22.29 -8.45 2.86
N GLY A 439 -23.54 -8.92 2.85
CA GLY A 439 -23.86 -10.35 2.93
C GLY A 439 -23.66 -11.14 1.63
N MET A 440 -23.24 -10.50 0.53
CA MET A 440 -23.04 -11.19 -0.75
C MET A 440 -21.76 -12.05 -0.72
N SER A 441 -21.94 -13.34 -1.03
CA SER A 441 -20.87 -14.26 -1.40
C SER A 441 -20.24 -13.88 -2.74
N LEU A 442 -19.06 -14.45 -3.02
CA LEU A 442 -18.41 -14.33 -4.33
C LEU A 442 -19.35 -14.73 -5.48
N TYR A 443 -20.10 -15.83 -5.31
CA TYR A 443 -21.04 -16.30 -6.33
C TYR A 443 -22.20 -15.34 -6.56
N GLN A 444 -22.79 -14.79 -5.49
CA GLN A 444 -23.87 -13.82 -5.61
C GLN A 444 -23.40 -12.51 -6.23
N PHE A 445 -22.20 -12.05 -5.86
CA PHE A 445 -21.60 -10.83 -6.40
C PHE A 445 -21.28 -10.97 -7.89
N GLN A 446 -20.56 -12.03 -8.27
CA GLN A 446 -20.12 -12.27 -9.66
C GLN A 446 -21.25 -12.75 -10.59
N GLY A 447 -22.24 -13.45 -10.05
CA GLY A 447 -23.39 -13.95 -10.81
C GLY A 447 -24.45 -12.90 -11.12
N HIS A 448 -24.29 -11.65 -10.66
CA HIS A 448 -25.27 -10.60 -10.88
C HIS A 448 -25.31 -10.19 -12.38
N PRO A 449 -26.50 -10.09 -13.02
CA PRO A 449 -26.61 -9.75 -14.44
C PRO A 449 -25.98 -8.39 -14.81
N ARG A 450 -25.87 -7.49 -13.84
CA ARG A 450 -25.20 -6.20 -13.97
C ARG A 450 -23.94 -6.17 -13.10
N LEU A 451 -23.00 -7.05 -13.38
CA LEU A 451 -21.77 -7.18 -12.58
C LEU A 451 -21.05 -5.84 -12.43
N ALA A 452 -20.89 -5.08 -13.52
CA ALA A 452 -20.24 -3.77 -13.50
C ALA A 452 -20.87 -2.80 -12.47
N TRP A 453 -22.16 -2.92 -12.18
CA TRP A 453 -22.85 -2.05 -11.22
C TRP A 453 -22.46 -2.39 -9.78
N ASN A 454 -22.25 -3.67 -9.48
CA ASN A 454 -21.72 -4.09 -8.18
C ASN A 454 -20.31 -3.53 -7.97
N TYR A 455 -19.46 -3.55 -9.00
CA TYR A 455 -18.12 -2.94 -8.94
C TYR A 455 -18.20 -1.44 -8.70
N SER A 456 -19.10 -0.71 -9.40
CA SER A 456 -19.31 0.72 -9.17
C SER A 456 -19.80 1.02 -7.75
N GLN A 457 -20.73 0.24 -7.21
CA GLN A 457 -21.18 0.44 -5.84
C GLN A 457 -20.05 0.14 -4.83
N ALA A 458 -19.28 -0.92 -5.05
CA ALA A 458 -18.14 -1.28 -4.20
C ALA A 458 -17.04 -0.20 -4.19
N SER A 459 -16.73 0.39 -5.35
CA SER A 459 -15.75 1.48 -5.46
C SER A 459 -16.24 2.75 -4.75
N GLY A 460 -17.51 3.13 -4.93
CA GLY A 460 -18.11 4.28 -4.26
C GLY A 460 -18.14 4.14 -2.75
N LEU A 461 -18.55 2.97 -2.24
CA LEU A 461 -18.56 2.68 -0.80
C LEU A 461 -17.15 2.69 -0.20
N THR A 462 -16.17 2.14 -0.91
CA THR A 462 -14.78 2.17 -0.45
C THR A 462 -14.25 3.59 -0.37
N HIS A 463 -14.54 4.42 -1.39
CA HIS A 463 -14.17 5.83 -1.39
C HIS A 463 -14.80 6.57 -0.21
N PHE A 464 -16.11 6.40 0.01
CA PHE A 464 -16.82 6.93 1.17
C PHE A 464 -16.15 6.54 2.49
N LEU A 465 -15.87 5.26 2.71
CA LEU A 465 -15.26 4.80 3.97
C LEU A 465 -13.82 5.33 4.16
N MET A 466 -13.09 5.59 3.07
CA MET A 466 -11.74 6.16 3.12
C MET A 466 -11.71 7.68 3.38
N HIS A 467 -12.75 8.42 2.96
CA HIS A 467 -12.71 9.89 2.84
C HIS A 467 -13.80 10.66 3.60
N TYR A 468 -14.92 10.04 3.98
CA TYR A 468 -16.02 10.71 4.67
C TYR A 468 -15.57 11.34 5.99
N GLU A 469 -15.91 12.61 6.23
CA GLU A 469 -15.52 13.39 7.40
C GLU A 469 -14.04 13.20 7.78
N ASP A 470 -13.15 13.50 6.82
CA ASP A 470 -11.69 13.35 6.94
C ASP A 470 -11.23 11.89 7.20
N GLY A 471 -12.04 10.91 6.81
CA GLY A 471 -11.75 9.49 6.93
C GLY A 471 -12.22 8.87 8.26
N LEU A 472 -13.34 9.35 8.80
CA LEU A 472 -13.98 8.84 10.02
C LEU A 472 -14.04 7.31 10.08
N TYR A 473 -14.37 6.66 8.95
CA TYR A 473 -14.53 5.20 8.86
C TYR A 473 -13.30 4.45 8.35
N ARG A 474 -12.18 5.13 8.09
CA ARG A 474 -11.01 4.55 7.43
C ARG A 474 -10.39 3.42 8.24
N ASP A 475 -10.20 3.63 9.54
CA ASP A 475 -9.62 2.61 10.42
C ASP A 475 -10.53 1.38 10.53
N ALA A 476 -11.85 1.57 10.53
CA ALA A 476 -12.83 0.48 10.54
C ALA A 476 -12.79 -0.33 9.23
N LEU A 477 -12.62 0.32 8.08
CA LEU A 477 -12.42 -0.34 6.79
C LEU A 477 -11.14 -1.18 6.77
N ILE A 478 -10.02 -0.60 7.24
CA ILE A 478 -8.72 -1.29 7.30
C ILE A 478 -8.81 -2.49 8.25
N GLU A 479 -9.46 -2.36 9.41
CA GLU A 479 -9.70 -3.47 10.32
C GLU A 479 -10.58 -4.55 9.67
N HIS A 480 -11.59 -4.17 8.87
CA HIS A 480 -12.41 -5.14 8.14
C HIS A 480 -11.56 -5.93 7.12
N LEU A 481 -10.67 -5.25 6.38
CA LEU A 481 -9.69 -5.91 5.49
C LEU A 481 -8.78 -6.86 6.29
N VAL A 482 -8.23 -6.42 7.42
CA VAL A 482 -7.40 -7.26 8.29
C VAL A 482 -8.16 -8.51 8.71
N GLN A 483 -9.41 -8.40 9.12
CA GLN A 483 -10.23 -9.54 9.53
C GLN A 483 -10.56 -10.46 8.36
N ILE A 484 -10.98 -9.94 7.20
CA ILE A 484 -11.28 -10.73 6.00
C ILE A 484 -10.07 -11.52 5.56
N TYR A 485 -8.93 -10.85 5.40
CA TYR A 485 -7.73 -11.53 4.96
C TYR A 485 -7.25 -12.47 6.05
N ASN A 486 -7.25 -12.12 7.35
CA ASN A 486 -6.73 -12.97 8.42
C ASN A 486 -7.70 -14.01 9.01
N ALA A 487 -8.95 -14.08 8.56
CA ALA A 487 -10.01 -14.94 9.11
C ALA A 487 -9.63 -16.43 9.20
N ALA A 488 -8.75 -16.93 8.34
CA ALA A 488 -8.36 -18.35 8.29
C ALA A 488 -7.15 -18.73 9.18
N GLY A 489 -6.84 -17.93 10.21
CA GLY A 489 -5.75 -18.22 11.17
C GLY A 489 -6.00 -19.45 12.06
N ALA A 490 -4.99 -19.84 12.85
CA ALA A 490 -5.07 -21.00 13.77
C ALA A 490 -6.18 -20.90 14.84
N ARG A 491 -6.74 -19.70 15.04
CA ARG A 491 -7.97 -19.44 15.79
C ARG A 491 -8.81 -18.47 14.96
N PRO A 492 -9.74 -18.97 14.13
CA PRO A 492 -10.59 -18.11 13.32
C PRO A 492 -11.38 -17.16 14.22
N ARG A 493 -11.26 -15.86 14.00
CA ARG A 493 -12.21 -14.90 14.55
C ARG A 493 -13.30 -14.69 13.52
N PRO A 494 -14.59 -14.62 13.92
CA PRO A 494 -15.64 -14.17 13.02
C PRO A 494 -15.27 -12.81 12.46
N VAL A 495 -15.47 -12.60 11.16
CA VAL A 495 -15.35 -11.27 10.57
C VAL A 495 -16.49 -10.44 11.14
N ALA A 496 -16.14 -9.38 11.86
CA ALA A 496 -17.11 -8.43 12.39
C ALA A 496 -17.71 -7.65 11.22
N ASN A 497 -19.01 -7.40 11.28
CA ASN A 497 -19.70 -6.69 10.22
C ASN A 497 -19.39 -5.18 10.28
N LEU A 498 -19.62 -4.43 9.18
CA LEU A 498 -19.26 -3.01 9.13
C LEU A 498 -19.92 -2.21 10.26
N SER A 499 -21.20 -2.45 10.57
CA SER A 499 -21.90 -1.70 11.62
C SER A 499 -21.25 -1.83 13.00
N GLN A 500 -20.63 -2.98 13.29
CA GLN A 500 -19.90 -3.20 14.54
C GLN A 500 -18.57 -2.45 14.55
N LEU A 501 -17.84 -2.48 13.43
CA LEU A 501 -16.53 -1.85 13.31
C LEU A 501 -16.62 -0.32 13.28
N THR A 502 -17.63 0.22 12.60
CA THR A 502 -17.89 1.68 12.52
C THR A 502 -18.71 2.20 13.71
N GLN A 503 -19.25 1.31 14.54
CA GLN A 503 -20.20 1.65 15.62
C GLN A 503 -21.40 2.48 15.12
N THR A 504 -21.80 2.26 13.86
CA THR A 504 -22.85 3.01 13.15
C THR A 504 -23.81 2.01 12.50
N SER A 505 -25.12 2.22 12.57
CA SER A 505 -26.07 1.28 11.95
C SER A 505 -25.97 1.30 10.41
N TYR A 506 -26.41 0.22 9.76
CA TYR A 506 -26.38 0.16 8.28
C TYR A 506 -27.25 1.22 7.63
N GLU A 507 -28.40 1.53 8.23
CA GLU A 507 -29.34 2.55 7.73
C GLU A 507 -28.69 3.94 7.77
N GLU A 508 -27.93 4.22 8.82
CA GLU A 508 -27.21 5.47 8.96
C GLU A 508 -26.03 5.54 7.99
N LEU A 509 -25.28 4.45 7.80
CA LEU A 509 -24.22 4.38 6.79
C LEU A 509 -24.78 4.56 5.36
N ASP A 510 -25.94 3.96 5.05
CA ASP A 510 -26.63 4.14 3.77
C ASP A 510 -27.02 5.61 3.55
N ARG A 511 -27.55 6.26 4.59
CA ARG A 511 -27.91 7.70 4.56
C ARG A 511 -26.69 8.58 4.31
N GLN A 512 -25.62 8.36 5.08
CA GLN A 512 -24.38 9.13 4.97
C GLN A 512 -23.69 8.93 3.62
N TYR A 513 -23.69 7.70 3.09
CA TYR A 513 -23.18 7.42 1.75
C TYR A 513 -23.95 8.20 0.67
N ALA A 514 -25.28 8.21 0.75
CA ALA A 514 -26.10 8.96 -0.19
C ALA A 514 -25.86 10.48 -0.11
N GLU A 515 -25.64 11.02 1.09
CA GLU A 515 -25.26 12.41 1.27
C GLU A 515 -23.87 12.72 0.73
N TYR A 516 -22.92 11.85 1.02
CA TYR A 516 -21.55 11.94 0.53
C TYR A 516 -21.47 12.01 -0.99
N ILE A 517 -22.19 11.11 -1.68
CA ILE A 517 -22.27 11.07 -3.14
C ILE A 517 -22.90 12.34 -3.73
N LYS A 518 -23.90 12.94 -3.05
CA LYS A 518 -24.48 14.22 -3.47
C LYS A 518 -23.49 15.36 -3.35
N VAL A 519 -22.74 15.43 -2.25
CA VAL A 519 -21.68 16.44 -2.05
C VAL A 519 -20.61 16.30 -3.12
N GLN A 520 -20.10 15.08 -3.35
CA GLN A 520 -19.12 14.84 -4.42
C GLN A 520 -19.62 15.27 -5.81
N SER A 521 -20.91 15.09 -6.12
CA SER A 521 -21.47 15.52 -7.41
C SER A 521 -21.46 17.05 -7.58
N ILE A 522 -21.55 17.80 -6.48
CA ILE A 522 -21.41 19.26 -6.49
C ILE A 522 -19.94 19.63 -6.71
N GLU A 523 -19.03 19.03 -5.93
CA GLU A 523 -17.57 19.24 -6.03
C GLU A 523 -17.05 18.92 -7.44
N GLU A 524 -17.48 17.82 -8.04
CA GLU A 524 -17.16 17.44 -9.42
C GLU A 524 -17.54 18.54 -10.42
N LYS A 525 -18.75 19.11 -10.29
CA LYS A 525 -19.22 20.17 -11.19
C LYS A 525 -18.42 21.45 -11.02
N GLU A 526 -17.90 21.72 -9.82
CA GLU A 526 -17.02 22.86 -9.55
C GLU A 526 -15.64 22.63 -10.17
N LEU A 527 -15.03 21.47 -9.93
CA LEU A 527 -13.74 21.08 -10.51
C LEU A 527 -13.77 21.10 -12.04
N LEU A 528 -14.81 20.54 -12.66
CA LEU A 528 -14.96 20.53 -14.12
C LEU A 528 -15.11 21.94 -14.70
N LYS A 529 -15.74 22.89 -13.97
CA LYS A 529 -15.77 24.29 -14.38
C LYS A 529 -14.39 24.92 -14.30
N GLU A 530 -13.66 24.71 -13.21
CA GLU A 530 -12.30 25.22 -13.05
C GLU A 530 -11.36 24.74 -14.16
N LEU A 531 -11.44 23.45 -14.52
CA LEU A 531 -10.70 22.86 -15.63
C LEU A 531 -11.09 23.43 -17.01
N GLN A 532 -12.35 23.86 -17.18
CA GLN A 532 -12.80 24.52 -18.41
C GLN A 532 -12.35 25.99 -18.50
N PHE A 533 -12.24 26.69 -17.38
CA PHE A 533 -11.85 28.12 -17.33
C PHE A 533 -10.33 28.34 -17.27
N ASN A 534 -9.55 27.34 -16.88
CA ASN A 534 -8.08 27.43 -16.86
C ASN A 534 -7.43 26.24 -17.59
N PRO A 535 -7.22 26.35 -18.92
CA PRO A 535 -6.64 25.26 -19.71
C PRO A 535 -5.20 24.92 -19.35
N GLN A 536 -4.51 25.72 -18.51
CA GLN A 536 -3.20 25.36 -17.94
C GLN A 536 -3.28 24.36 -16.78
N ILE A 537 -4.48 24.05 -16.25
CA ILE A 537 -4.69 22.99 -15.26
C ILE A 537 -4.86 21.61 -15.93
N LYS A 538 -4.96 21.55 -17.27
CA LYS A 538 -5.00 20.27 -18.00
C LYS A 538 -3.74 19.42 -17.84
N ASP A 539 -2.62 20.03 -17.47
CA ASP A 539 -1.34 19.35 -17.30
C ASP A 539 -1.13 18.82 -15.86
N LEU A 540 -2.19 18.77 -15.03
CA LEU A 540 -2.16 18.25 -13.64
C LEU A 540 -3.15 17.09 -13.39
N ASN A 541 -3.58 16.37 -14.43
CA ASN A 541 -4.38 15.14 -14.29
C ASN A 541 -3.60 13.93 -14.80
#